data_AF-B6U4M8-F1
#
_entry.id   AF-B6U4M8-F1
#
_cell.length_a   1.000
_cell.length_b   1.000
_cell.length_c   1.000
_cell.angle_alpha   90.00
_cell.angle_beta   90.00
_cell.angle_gamma   90.00
#
_symmetry.space_group_name_H-M   'P 1'
#
loop_
_entity.id
_entity.type
_entity.pdbx_description
1 polymer ?
#
loop_
_entity_poly.entity_id
_entity_poly.type
_entity_poly.pdbx_seq_one_letter_code
_entity_poly.pdbx_strand_id
1 'polypeptide(L)'
;MARKRTAARHQHQEPPPNPNPNLRRRAAASDPASDEPPPSSKRMLAFHFLRALARIHSTTPAPRRPRTIRRAAYSSMARAASPRRAWTQALLRQARARRAVARSSRGAVLLRRRVASAAAPPPPPLLRASAGESTSAPTPLVAPAAVAARGPPPRQAGEPARADALRRLVPGGAEMEYSSLLDETADYVRSLRAQVQLMQSLVDLFSPPNDRSSNNRTSN
;
A
#
# COMPACT_ATOMS: atom_id res chain seq x y z
N MET A 1 27.70 -77.93 -25.64
CA MET A 1 27.81 -76.57 -26.21
C MET A 1 26.50 -75.82 -26.00
N ALA A 2 26.46 -74.81 -25.13
CA ALA A 2 25.47 -73.72 -25.19
C ALA A 2 25.83 -72.66 -24.14
N ARG A 3 26.12 -71.45 -24.63
CA ARG A 3 26.44 -70.24 -23.89
C ARG A 3 25.18 -69.73 -23.16
N LYS A 4 25.32 -69.01 -22.03
CA LYS A 4 24.93 -67.57 -21.90
C LYS A 4 24.80 -67.06 -20.44
N ARG A 5 25.58 -65.99 -20.19
CA ARG A 5 25.21 -64.72 -19.53
C ARG A 5 25.13 -64.69 -17.99
N THR A 6 26.24 -64.29 -17.40
CA THR A 6 26.30 -63.55 -16.12
C THR A 6 25.71 -62.15 -16.33
N ALA A 7 24.50 -61.91 -15.83
CA ALA A 7 23.90 -60.58 -15.76
C ALA A 7 24.32 -59.93 -14.44
N ALA A 8 25.09 -58.84 -14.54
CA ALA A 8 25.43 -57.97 -13.43
C ALA A 8 24.15 -57.41 -12.80
N ARG A 9 23.94 -57.72 -11.52
CA ARG A 9 22.86 -57.21 -10.68
C ARG A 9 23.07 -55.71 -10.47
N HIS A 10 22.44 -54.89 -11.29
CA HIS A 10 22.36 -53.44 -11.06
C HIS A 10 21.53 -53.18 -9.81
N GLN A 11 22.20 -52.87 -8.70
CA GLN A 11 21.58 -52.25 -7.55
C GLN A 11 21.21 -50.82 -7.93
N HIS A 12 19.92 -50.56 -8.12
CA HIS A 12 19.37 -49.22 -8.26
C HIS A 12 19.31 -48.63 -6.86
N GLN A 13 20.35 -47.90 -6.47
CA GLN A 13 20.39 -47.17 -5.20
C GLN A 13 19.81 -45.78 -5.46
N GLU A 14 18.63 -45.49 -4.91
CA GLU A 14 18.04 -44.15 -4.96
C GLU A 14 19.01 -43.14 -4.31
N PRO A 15 19.23 -41.97 -4.93
CA PRO A 15 20.04 -40.91 -4.32
C PRO A 15 19.32 -40.38 -3.08
N PRO A 16 20.06 -40.03 -2.00
CA PRO A 16 19.46 -39.49 -0.80
C PRO A 16 18.70 -38.18 -1.10
N PRO A 17 17.57 -37.92 -0.44
CA PRO A 17 16.82 -36.69 -0.62
C PRO A 17 17.72 -35.50 -0.28
N ASN A 18 18.05 -34.71 -1.30
CA ASN A 18 18.84 -33.49 -1.17
C ASN A 18 18.15 -32.55 -0.16
N PRO A 19 18.78 -32.20 0.97
CA PRO A 19 18.21 -31.28 1.96
C PRO A 19 18.39 -29.84 1.45
N ASN A 20 17.73 -29.51 0.33
CA ASN A 20 17.82 -28.17 -0.22
C ASN A 20 17.00 -27.23 0.69
N PRO A 21 17.63 -26.29 1.42
CA PRO A 21 16.94 -25.41 2.37
C PRO A 21 15.90 -24.50 1.69
N ASN A 22 16.01 -24.33 0.37
CA ASN A 22 15.08 -23.55 -0.43
C ASN A 22 13.73 -24.26 -0.61
N LEU A 23 13.69 -25.59 -0.65
CA LEU A 23 12.46 -26.38 -0.73
C LEU A 23 11.71 -26.37 0.61
N ARG A 24 12.41 -26.47 1.75
CA ARG A 24 11.80 -26.30 3.08
C ARG A 24 11.19 -24.92 3.27
N ARG A 25 11.85 -23.85 2.78
CA ARG A 25 11.28 -22.49 2.83
C ARG A 25 10.00 -22.37 1.98
N ARG A 26 9.95 -23.07 0.84
CA ARG A 26 8.79 -23.05 -0.06
C ARG A 26 7.65 -23.94 0.44
N ALA A 27 7.96 -25.09 1.04
CA ALA A 27 7.01 -25.98 1.69
C ALA A 27 6.44 -25.36 2.99
N ALA A 28 7.26 -24.69 3.80
CA ALA A 28 6.79 -23.91 4.96
C ALA A 28 5.98 -22.65 4.58
N ALA A 29 6.06 -22.21 3.31
CA ALA A 29 5.18 -21.16 2.77
C ALA A 29 3.82 -21.70 2.31
N SER A 30 3.60 -23.02 2.40
CA SER A 30 2.43 -23.71 1.87
C SER A 30 1.50 -24.26 2.97
N ASP A 31 1.73 -23.95 4.24
CA ASP A 31 0.78 -24.28 5.32
C ASP A 31 -0.39 -23.28 5.30
N PRO A 32 -1.62 -23.68 4.93
CA PRO A 32 -2.78 -22.79 4.89
C PRO A 32 -3.34 -22.46 6.28
N ALA A 33 -2.70 -22.90 7.37
CA ALA A 33 -3.22 -22.78 8.73
C ALA A 33 -2.61 -21.63 9.56
N SER A 34 -1.63 -20.89 9.03
CA SER A 34 -1.08 -19.70 9.71
C SER A 34 -1.49 -18.44 8.98
N ASP A 35 -2.68 -17.94 9.31
CA ASP A 35 -3.23 -16.67 8.80
C ASP A 35 -2.50 -15.43 9.38
N GLU A 36 -1.38 -15.66 10.07
CA GLU A 36 -0.59 -14.67 10.79
C GLU A 36 0.73 -14.37 10.04
N PRO A 37 1.04 -13.09 9.77
CA PRO A 37 2.29 -12.74 9.11
C PRO A 37 3.49 -13.18 9.96
N PRO A 38 4.61 -13.57 9.32
CA PRO A 38 5.76 -14.13 10.02
C PRO A 38 6.23 -13.18 11.14
N PRO A 39 6.68 -13.71 12.28
CA PRO A 39 7.03 -12.91 13.46
C PRO A 39 8.12 -11.86 13.17
N SER A 40 8.98 -12.11 12.18
CA SER A 40 9.98 -11.18 11.66
C SER A 40 9.35 -9.94 11.00
N SER A 41 8.30 -10.12 10.19
CA SER A 41 7.58 -9.01 9.56
C SER A 41 6.84 -8.16 10.59
N LYS A 42 6.22 -8.76 11.61
CA LYS A 42 5.58 -8.00 12.71
C LYS A 42 6.59 -7.15 13.49
N ARG A 43 7.75 -7.71 13.84
CA ARG A 43 8.83 -6.99 14.53
C ARG A 43 9.39 -5.84 13.67
N MET A 44 9.57 -6.07 12.38
CA MET A 44 10.04 -5.02 11.44
C MET A 44 8.99 -3.91 11.27
N LEU A 45 7.72 -4.27 11.21
CA LEU A 45 6.59 -3.33 11.17
C LEU A 45 6.56 -2.48 12.44
N ALA A 46 6.62 -3.13 13.62
CA ALA A 46 6.65 -2.48 14.93
C ALA A 46 7.82 -1.51 15.07
N PHE A 47 9.04 -1.96 14.75
CA PHE A 47 10.26 -1.17 14.85
C PHE A 47 10.20 0.10 14.00
N HIS A 48 9.80 -0.03 12.73
CA HIS A 48 9.68 1.13 11.84
C HIS A 48 8.56 2.08 12.28
N PHE A 49 7.45 1.54 12.79
CA PHE A 49 6.33 2.35 13.24
C PHE A 49 6.65 3.15 14.49
N LEU A 50 7.22 2.51 15.52
CA LEU A 50 7.64 3.17 16.76
C LEU A 50 8.67 4.28 16.49
N ARG A 51 9.66 4.01 15.64
CA ARG A 51 10.65 5.02 15.23
C ARG A 51 10.02 6.20 14.50
N ALA A 52 8.95 5.97 13.74
CA ALA A 52 8.20 7.04 13.09
C ALA A 52 7.33 7.82 14.09
N LEU A 53 6.70 7.15 15.06
CA LEU A 53 5.90 7.79 16.11
C LEU A 53 6.74 8.75 16.97
N ALA A 54 7.93 8.33 17.38
CA ALA A 54 8.86 9.20 18.12
C ALA A 54 9.13 10.50 17.37
N ARG A 55 9.36 10.44 16.05
CA ARG A 55 9.59 11.62 15.20
C ARG A 55 8.34 12.49 15.04
N ILE A 56 7.17 11.87 14.87
CA ILE A 56 5.91 12.60 14.66
C ILE A 56 5.51 13.35 15.92
N HIS A 57 5.69 12.74 17.08
CA HIS A 57 5.38 13.39 18.35
C HIS A 57 6.21 14.65 18.57
N SER A 58 7.48 14.66 18.15
CA SER A 58 8.37 15.81 18.31
C SER A 58 8.26 16.91 17.23
N THR A 59 7.69 16.62 16.04
CA THR A 59 7.81 17.52 14.87
C THR A 59 6.49 17.94 14.24
N THR A 60 5.38 17.28 14.59
CA THR A 60 4.10 17.48 13.89
C THR A 60 3.09 18.23 14.76
N PRO A 61 2.53 19.35 14.29
CA PRO A 61 1.49 20.06 15.02
C PRO A 61 0.22 19.19 15.14
N ALA A 62 -0.48 19.31 16.27
CA ALA A 62 -1.65 18.51 16.64
C ALA A 62 -2.67 18.23 15.52
N PRO A 63 -3.12 19.21 14.70
CA PRO A 63 -4.14 18.96 13.66
C PRO A 63 -3.68 18.04 12.52
N ARG A 64 -2.36 17.90 12.31
CA ARG A 64 -1.79 17.06 11.24
C ARG A 64 -1.31 15.70 11.73
N ARG A 65 -1.17 15.53 13.04
CA ARG A 65 -0.71 14.31 13.71
C ARG A 65 -1.45 13.04 13.26
N PRO A 66 -2.80 12.96 13.21
CA PRO A 66 -3.48 11.71 12.84
C PRO A 66 -3.21 11.27 11.40
N ARG A 67 -3.16 12.22 10.45
CA ARG A 67 -2.84 11.94 9.04
C ARG A 67 -1.40 11.46 8.89
N THR A 68 -0.47 12.01 9.65
CA THR A 68 0.94 11.60 9.63
C THR A 68 1.13 10.22 10.26
N ILE A 69 0.44 9.92 11.37
CA ILE A 69 0.44 8.58 11.98
C ILE A 69 -0.07 7.53 11.00
N ARG A 70 -1.22 7.78 10.35
CA ARG A 70 -1.76 6.86 9.34
C ARG A 70 -0.77 6.59 8.21
N ARG A 71 -0.11 7.64 7.70
CA ARG A 71 0.94 7.52 6.67
C ARG A 71 2.15 6.74 7.16
N ALA A 72 2.58 6.95 8.40
CA ALA A 72 3.68 6.23 9.01
C ALA A 72 3.38 4.74 9.15
N ALA A 73 2.14 4.40 9.54
CA ALA A 73 1.67 3.02 9.64
C ALA A 73 1.77 2.32 8.27
N TYR A 74 1.18 2.91 7.21
CA TYR A 74 1.27 2.34 5.85
C TYR A 74 2.72 2.23 5.35
N SER A 75 3.59 3.20 5.67
CA SER A 75 4.99 3.13 5.28
C SER A 75 5.79 2.08 6.05
N SER A 76 5.40 1.77 7.29
CA SER A 76 6.03 0.73 8.12
C SER A 76 5.57 -0.64 7.66
N MET A 77 4.27 -0.78 7.35
CA MET A 77 3.69 -1.96 6.74
C MET A 77 4.34 -2.29 5.39
N ALA A 78 4.49 -1.30 4.50
CA ALA A 78 5.11 -1.50 3.19
C ALA A 78 6.60 -1.88 3.26
N ARG A 79 7.32 -1.49 4.34
CA ARG A 79 8.72 -1.88 4.57
C ARG A 79 8.86 -3.27 5.16
N ALA A 80 7.88 -3.68 5.97
CA ALA A 80 7.83 -4.98 6.61
C ALA A 80 7.38 -6.10 5.68
N ALA A 81 6.50 -5.75 4.74
CA ALA A 81 6.09 -6.60 3.64
C ALA A 81 7.21 -6.71 2.58
N SER A 82 7.15 -7.75 1.76
CA SER A 82 8.23 -8.04 0.82
C SER A 82 8.35 -6.94 -0.27
N PRO A 83 9.58 -6.60 -0.70
CA PRO A 83 9.84 -5.53 -1.66
C PRO A 83 9.37 -5.86 -3.09
N ARG A 84 8.90 -7.09 -3.32
CA ARG A 84 8.47 -7.61 -4.63
C ARG A 84 6.98 -7.46 -4.89
N ARG A 85 6.20 -7.09 -3.86
CA ARG A 85 4.74 -6.95 -3.97
C ARG A 85 4.38 -5.64 -4.67
N ALA A 86 3.42 -5.68 -5.57
CA ALA A 86 3.04 -4.50 -6.33
C ALA A 86 2.40 -3.43 -5.42
N TRP A 87 1.65 -3.82 -4.39
CA TRP A 87 1.06 -2.87 -3.44
C TRP A 87 2.09 -2.20 -2.52
N THR A 88 3.19 -2.88 -2.15
CA THR A 88 4.25 -2.28 -1.32
C THR A 88 4.99 -1.21 -2.11
N GLN A 89 5.32 -1.51 -3.37
CA GLN A 89 5.94 -0.56 -4.27
C GLN A 89 5.04 0.64 -4.56
N ALA A 90 3.74 0.41 -4.76
CA ALA A 90 2.76 1.49 -4.95
C ALA A 90 2.73 2.44 -3.73
N LEU A 91 2.68 1.90 -2.50
CA LEU A 91 2.73 2.69 -1.27
C LEU A 91 4.05 3.47 -1.14
N LEU A 92 5.19 2.85 -1.46
CA LEU A 92 6.49 3.52 -1.43
C LEU A 92 6.60 4.63 -2.48
N ARG A 93 6.09 4.40 -3.69
CA ARG A 93 5.99 5.41 -4.75
C ARG A 93 5.13 6.58 -4.28
N GLN A 94 3.97 6.32 -3.68
CA GLN A 94 3.10 7.36 -3.14
C GLN A 94 3.77 8.16 -2.01
N ALA A 95 4.52 7.49 -1.12
CA ALA A 95 5.28 8.16 -0.07
C ALA A 95 6.40 9.05 -0.63
N ARG A 96 7.12 8.59 -1.67
CA ARG A 96 8.17 9.36 -2.35
C ARG A 96 7.59 10.57 -3.09
N ALA A 97 6.52 10.39 -3.85
CA ALA A 97 5.82 11.47 -4.56
C ALA A 97 5.36 12.57 -3.59
N ARG A 98 4.76 12.19 -2.45
CA ARG A 98 4.34 13.15 -1.40
C ARG A 98 5.52 13.91 -0.80
N ARG A 99 6.67 13.24 -0.60
CA ARG A 99 7.90 13.91 -0.13
C ARG A 99 8.49 14.83 -1.18
N ALA A 100 8.37 14.50 -2.47
CA ALA A 100 8.79 15.38 -3.56
C ALA A 100 7.92 16.64 -3.62
N VAL A 101 6.59 16.48 -3.57
CA VAL A 101 5.64 17.61 -3.53
C VAL A 101 5.88 18.49 -2.30
N ALA A 102 6.05 17.91 -1.10
CA ALA A 102 6.32 18.69 0.11
C ALA A 102 7.69 19.41 0.09
N ARG A 103 8.69 18.85 -0.59
CA ARG A 103 9.98 19.52 -0.81
C ARG A 103 9.85 20.64 -1.83
N SER A 104 9.12 20.40 -2.92
CA SER A 104 8.82 21.38 -3.96
C SER A 104 8.04 22.57 -3.37
N SER A 105 7.01 22.32 -2.56
CA SER A 105 6.24 23.38 -1.91
C SER A 105 7.08 24.20 -0.92
N ARG A 106 7.99 23.56 -0.17
CA ARG A 106 8.95 24.28 0.70
C ARG A 106 9.94 25.10 -0.10
N GLY A 107 10.46 24.54 -1.19
CA GLY A 107 11.35 25.25 -2.12
C GLY A 107 10.68 26.47 -2.73
N ALA A 108 9.42 26.34 -3.16
CA ALA A 108 8.62 27.44 -3.68
C ALA A 108 8.37 28.53 -2.63
N VAL A 109 8.09 28.17 -1.37
CA VAL A 109 7.94 29.13 -0.27
C VAL A 109 9.25 29.87 0.01
N LEU A 110 10.39 29.18 0.04
CA LEU A 110 11.69 29.80 0.23
C LEU A 110 12.06 30.74 -0.93
N LEU A 111 11.75 30.35 -2.17
CA LEU A 111 11.95 31.18 -3.35
C LEU A 111 11.06 32.43 -3.30
N ARG A 112 9.76 32.28 -3.00
CA ARG A 112 8.85 33.42 -2.79
C ARG A 112 9.33 34.35 -1.69
N ARG A 113 9.86 33.81 -0.58
CA ARG A 113 10.41 34.63 0.50
C ARG A 113 11.68 35.39 0.07
N ARG A 114 12.55 34.76 -0.73
CA ARG A 114 13.73 35.43 -1.32
C ARG A 114 13.31 36.55 -2.27
N VAL A 115 12.35 36.30 -3.16
CA VAL A 115 11.84 37.30 -4.10
C VAL A 115 11.18 38.46 -3.35
N ALA A 116 10.35 38.18 -2.33
CA ALA A 116 9.73 39.22 -1.50
C ALA A 116 10.75 40.02 -0.68
N SER A 117 11.85 39.40 -0.24
CA SER A 117 12.95 40.09 0.44
C SER A 117 13.84 40.90 -0.49
N ALA A 118 13.88 40.57 -1.78
CA ALA A 118 14.65 41.29 -2.80
C ALA A 118 13.82 42.40 -3.48
N ALA A 119 12.49 42.32 -3.42
CA ALA A 119 11.58 43.34 -3.92
C ALA A 119 11.42 44.45 -2.88
N ALA A 120 12.23 45.52 -2.99
CA ALA A 120 11.86 46.84 -2.51
C ALA A 120 10.49 47.25 -3.12
N PRO A 121 9.65 48.03 -2.42
CA PRO A 121 8.26 48.25 -2.84
C PRO A 121 8.18 48.85 -4.26
N PRO A 122 7.48 48.22 -5.21
CA PRO A 122 7.25 48.83 -6.52
C PRO A 122 6.24 49.99 -6.38
N PRO A 123 6.41 51.11 -7.12
CA PRO A 123 5.42 52.17 -7.16
C PRO A 123 4.11 51.67 -7.80
N PRO A 124 2.94 52.17 -7.36
CA PRO A 124 1.64 51.74 -7.89
C PRO A 124 1.47 52.15 -9.37
N PRO A 125 0.96 51.28 -10.25
CA PRO A 125 0.63 51.67 -11.61
C PRO A 125 -0.69 52.45 -11.60
N LEU A 126 -0.63 53.69 -12.07
CA LEU A 126 -1.79 54.50 -12.40
C LEU A 126 -2.28 54.18 -13.82
N LEU A 127 -3.61 54.18 -13.97
CA LEU A 127 -4.42 54.25 -15.20
C LEU A 127 -4.56 52.92 -15.99
N ARG A 128 -5.75 52.30 -15.95
CA ARG A 128 -7.00 52.65 -16.66
C ARG A 128 -6.88 52.46 -18.17
N ALA A 129 -7.42 51.34 -18.67
CA ALA A 129 -8.06 51.30 -19.97
C ALA A 129 -9.14 50.21 -19.99
N SER A 130 -10.33 50.66 -20.32
CA SER A 130 -11.55 49.90 -20.58
C SER A 130 -11.49 49.34 -21.99
N ALA A 131 -11.85 48.07 -22.19
CA ALA A 131 -12.30 47.57 -23.49
C ALA A 131 -13.30 46.45 -23.25
N GLY A 132 -14.55 46.74 -23.64
CA GLY A 132 -15.71 45.91 -23.43
C GLY A 132 -15.71 44.66 -24.31
N GLU A 133 -16.31 43.65 -23.72
CA GLU A 133 -16.64 42.33 -24.23
C GLU A 133 -17.90 42.41 -25.11
N SER A 134 -17.90 41.74 -26.26
CA SER A 134 -19.12 41.32 -26.96
C SER A 134 -18.78 40.35 -28.08
N THR A 135 -18.87 39.05 -27.82
CA THR A 135 -19.17 38.08 -28.86
C THR A 135 -20.10 37.00 -28.32
N SER A 136 -21.21 36.86 -29.04
CA SER A 136 -22.37 36.02 -28.84
C SER A 136 -22.13 34.51 -29.06
N ALA A 137 -22.95 33.69 -28.40
CA ALA A 137 -23.27 32.31 -28.80
C ALA A 137 -24.13 32.32 -30.10
N PRO A 138 -24.18 31.24 -30.92
CA PRO A 138 -25.00 30.06 -30.59
C PRO A 138 -24.50 28.70 -31.16
N THR A 139 -25.14 27.64 -30.67
CA THR A 139 -25.20 26.25 -31.15
C THR A 139 -25.81 26.15 -32.55
N PRO A 140 -25.52 25.09 -33.35
CA PRO A 140 -26.53 24.02 -33.53
C PRO A 140 -26.00 22.58 -33.74
N LEU A 141 -26.94 21.64 -33.55
CA LEU A 141 -26.93 20.20 -33.87
C LEU A 141 -26.47 19.88 -35.31
N VAL A 142 -25.75 18.76 -35.52
CA VAL A 142 -26.01 17.74 -36.57
C VAL A 142 -25.38 16.39 -36.16
N ALA A 143 -26.20 15.31 -36.16
CA ALA A 143 -25.77 13.90 -36.23
C ALA A 143 -25.78 13.44 -37.70
N PRO A 144 -25.10 12.35 -38.12
CA PRO A 144 -25.77 11.05 -38.07
C PRO A 144 -24.88 9.78 -38.01
N ALA A 145 -25.57 8.64 -37.90
CA ALA A 145 -25.30 7.31 -38.48
C ALA A 145 -24.13 6.47 -37.89
N ALA A 146 -24.43 5.42 -37.11
CA ALA A 146 -24.81 4.07 -37.55
C ALA A 146 -23.60 3.13 -37.73
N VAL A 147 -23.38 2.27 -36.73
CA VAL A 147 -22.73 0.96 -36.94
C VAL A 147 -23.55 -0.07 -36.19
N ALA A 148 -24.21 -0.91 -36.97
CA ALA A 148 -24.87 -2.11 -36.52
C ALA A 148 -23.87 -3.23 -36.22
N ALA A 149 -24.33 -4.15 -35.37
CA ALA A 149 -23.93 -5.55 -35.28
C ALA A 149 -22.53 -5.87 -34.74
N ARG A 150 -22.47 -6.22 -33.45
CA ARG A 150 -21.48 -7.17 -32.96
C ARG A 150 -22.00 -8.00 -31.78
N GLY A 151 -22.57 -9.17 -32.12
CA GLY A 151 -22.52 -10.42 -31.36
C GLY A 151 -23.38 -10.55 -30.08
N PRO A 152 -23.76 -11.79 -29.71
CA PRO A 152 -24.42 -12.08 -28.44
C PRO A 152 -23.46 -11.81 -27.26
N PRO A 153 -23.97 -11.34 -26.11
CA PRO A 153 -23.12 -11.03 -24.97
C PRO A 153 -22.48 -12.31 -24.41
N PRO A 154 -21.15 -12.35 -24.19
CA PRO A 154 -20.56 -13.41 -23.40
C PRO A 154 -21.09 -13.30 -21.97
N ARG A 155 -21.57 -14.43 -21.46
CA ARG A 155 -21.96 -14.64 -20.06
C ARG A 155 -20.84 -14.17 -19.14
N GLN A 156 -21.02 -13.04 -18.44
CA GLN A 156 -20.41 -12.63 -17.15
C GLN A 156 -20.75 -11.15 -16.82
N ALA A 157 -22.03 -10.84 -16.58
CA ALA A 157 -22.49 -9.46 -16.31
C ALA A 157 -22.42 -9.03 -14.83
N GLY A 158 -21.68 -9.75 -13.95
CA GLY A 158 -21.61 -9.44 -12.51
C GLY A 158 -20.20 -9.28 -11.92
N GLU A 159 -19.16 -9.74 -12.61
CA GLU A 159 -17.77 -9.75 -12.13
C GLU A 159 -16.91 -8.49 -12.43
N PRO A 160 -17.14 -7.65 -13.46
CA PRO A 160 -16.27 -6.49 -13.68
C PRO A 160 -16.39 -5.46 -12.55
N ALA A 161 -17.59 -5.29 -11.98
CA ALA A 161 -17.81 -4.30 -10.93
C ALA A 161 -17.07 -4.61 -9.62
N ARG A 162 -16.98 -5.88 -9.22
CA ARG A 162 -16.27 -6.30 -7.98
C ARG A 162 -14.76 -6.26 -8.17
N ALA A 163 -14.27 -6.75 -9.31
CA ALA A 163 -12.88 -6.63 -9.67
C ALA A 163 -12.43 -5.16 -9.72
N ASP A 164 -13.23 -4.27 -10.31
CA ASP A 164 -12.94 -2.84 -10.37
C ASP A 164 -12.94 -2.17 -8.99
N ALA A 165 -13.80 -2.62 -8.07
CA ALA A 165 -13.76 -2.19 -6.68
C ALA A 165 -12.45 -2.59 -5.99
N LEU A 166 -11.98 -3.83 -6.20
CA LEU A 166 -10.69 -4.29 -5.69
C LEU A 166 -9.52 -3.49 -6.28
N ARG A 167 -9.55 -3.19 -7.59
CA ARG A 167 -8.52 -2.36 -8.25
C ARG A 167 -8.38 -0.96 -7.64
N ARG A 168 -9.49 -0.40 -7.12
CA ARG A 168 -9.50 0.91 -6.43
C ARG A 168 -9.02 0.83 -4.98
N LEU A 169 -9.22 -0.31 -4.32
CA LEU A 169 -8.86 -0.52 -2.91
C LEU A 169 -7.40 -0.95 -2.72
N VAL A 170 -6.91 -1.84 -3.58
CA VAL A 170 -5.53 -2.34 -3.51
C VAL A 170 -4.58 -1.29 -4.08
N PRO A 171 -3.57 -0.84 -3.32
CA PRO A 171 -2.58 0.09 -3.84
C PRO A 171 -1.93 -0.48 -5.12
N GLY A 172 -2.04 0.25 -6.23
CA GLY A 172 -1.51 -0.21 -7.53
C GLY A 172 -2.38 -1.23 -8.27
N GLY A 173 -3.60 -1.50 -7.80
CA GLY A 173 -4.51 -2.48 -8.39
C GLY A 173 -5.05 -2.11 -9.78
N ALA A 174 -5.04 -0.83 -10.15
CA ALA A 174 -5.60 -0.34 -11.42
C ALA A 174 -5.07 -1.09 -12.66
N GLU A 175 -3.78 -1.40 -12.68
CA GLU A 175 -3.09 -2.04 -13.81
C GLU A 175 -2.91 -3.55 -13.62
N MET A 176 -3.49 -4.15 -12.57
CA MET A 176 -3.31 -5.57 -12.27
C MET A 176 -4.28 -6.47 -13.05
N GLU A 177 -3.75 -7.59 -13.53
CA GLU A 177 -4.53 -8.73 -14.01
C GLU A 177 -5.30 -9.36 -12.83
N TYR A 178 -6.45 -9.99 -13.12
CA TYR A 178 -7.37 -10.48 -12.09
C TYR A 178 -6.71 -11.45 -11.09
N SER A 179 -5.95 -12.43 -11.57
CA SER A 179 -5.25 -13.41 -10.72
C SER A 179 -4.23 -12.74 -9.79
N SER A 180 -3.41 -11.84 -10.34
CA SER A 180 -2.45 -11.05 -9.56
C SER A 180 -3.13 -10.11 -8.57
N LEU A 181 -4.29 -9.55 -8.93
CA LEU A 181 -5.08 -8.68 -8.06
C LEU A 181 -5.58 -9.43 -6.83
N LEU A 182 -6.05 -10.67 -6.98
CA LEU A 182 -6.53 -11.48 -5.86
C LEU A 182 -5.39 -11.86 -4.90
N ASP A 183 -4.25 -12.29 -5.41
CA ASP A 183 -3.07 -12.63 -4.59
C ASP A 183 -2.57 -11.41 -3.80
N GLU A 184 -2.44 -10.27 -4.47
CA GLU A 184 -2.03 -9.02 -3.82
C GLU A 184 -3.08 -8.52 -2.83
N THR A 185 -4.38 -8.76 -3.08
CA THR A 185 -5.47 -8.45 -2.14
C THR A 185 -5.35 -9.28 -0.87
N ALA A 186 -5.14 -10.59 -0.99
CA ALA A 186 -4.99 -11.48 0.17
C ALA A 186 -3.81 -11.06 1.05
N ASP A 187 -2.66 -10.78 0.43
CA ASP A 187 -1.48 -10.30 1.13
C ASP A 187 -1.65 -8.92 1.74
N TYR A 188 -2.38 -8.03 1.06
CA TYR A 188 -2.71 -6.71 1.58
C TYR A 188 -3.63 -6.80 2.81
N VAL A 189 -4.67 -7.65 2.78
CA VAL A 189 -5.55 -7.90 3.93
C VAL A 189 -4.77 -8.45 5.12
N ARG A 190 -3.88 -9.43 4.92
CA ARG A 190 -3.02 -9.97 5.99
C ARG A 190 -2.14 -8.88 6.60
N SER A 191 -1.61 -7.99 5.76
CA SER A 191 -0.77 -6.87 6.20
C SER A 191 -1.57 -5.82 6.99
N LEU A 192 -2.81 -5.53 6.56
CA LEU A 192 -3.72 -4.63 7.26
C LEU A 192 -4.08 -5.16 8.65
N ARG A 193 -4.38 -6.46 8.78
CA ARG A 193 -4.63 -7.10 10.08
C ARG A 193 -3.44 -6.91 11.02
N ALA A 194 -2.22 -7.14 10.52
CA ALA A 194 -0.98 -6.93 11.29
C ALA A 194 -0.83 -5.48 11.77
N GLN A 195 -1.15 -4.52 10.90
CA GLN A 195 -1.10 -3.10 11.23
C GLN A 195 -2.10 -2.76 12.34
N VAL A 196 -3.34 -3.27 12.25
CA VAL A 196 -4.38 -3.03 13.26
C VAL A 196 -4.02 -3.66 14.60
N GLN A 197 -3.56 -4.92 14.61
CA GLN A 197 -3.10 -5.60 15.83
C GLN A 197 -1.99 -4.81 16.55
N LEU A 198 -1.02 -4.27 15.80
CA LEU A 198 0.02 -3.43 16.37
C LEU A 198 -0.54 -2.12 16.94
N MET A 199 -1.44 -1.47 16.20
CA MET A 199 -2.03 -0.23 16.70
C MET A 199 -2.82 -0.47 17.98
N GLN A 200 -3.52 -1.61 18.09
CA GLN A 200 -4.24 -2.00 19.29
C GLN A 200 -3.27 -2.27 20.45
N SER A 201 -2.21 -3.05 20.24
CA SER A 201 -1.24 -3.34 21.31
C SER A 201 -0.56 -2.08 21.85
N LEU A 202 -0.32 -1.07 21.00
CA LEU A 202 0.17 0.22 21.46
C LEU A 202 -0.87 0.98 22.27
N VAL A 203 -2.14 0.95 21.86
CA VAL A 203 -3.22 1.55 22.65
C VAL A 203 -3.31 0.88 24.01
N ASP A 204 -3.23 -0.44 24.08
CA ASP A 204 -3.29 -1.19 25.34
C ASP A 204 -2.10 -0.87 26.26
N LEU A 205 -0.90 -0.70 25.71
CA LEU A 205 0.31 -0.32 26.47
C LEU A 205 0.28 1.13 26.98
N PHE A 206 -0.39 2.04 26.26
CA PHE A 206 -0.48 3.46 26.64
C PHE A 206 -1.81 3.82 27.33
N SER A 207 -2.77 2.90 27.38
CA SER A 207 -3.97 3.05 28.21
C SER A 207 -3.58 2.74 29.65
N PRO A 208 -3.88 3.61 30.63
CA PRO A 208 -3.66 3.27 32.03
C PRO A 208 -4.45 1.98 32.35
N PRO A 209 -3.88 1.04 33.12
CA PRO A 209 -4.63 -0.13 33.56
C PRO A 209 -5.85 0.41 34.31
N ASN A 210 -7.02 0.20 33.72
CA ASN A 210 -8.26 0.56 34.35
C ASN A 210 -8.36 -0.32 35.60
N ASP A 211 -8.11 0.24 36.79
CA ASP A 211 -8.20 -0.44 38.08
C ASP A 211 -9.60 -1.05 38.24
N ARG A 212 -9.76 -2.29 37.78
CA ARG A 212 -10.99 -3.09 37.86
C ARG A 212 -10.85 -4.23 38.87
N SER A 213 -10.15 -4.02 39.99
CA SER A 213 -9.92 -5.11 40.95
C SER A 213 -9.91 -4.74 42.43
N SER A 214 -10.43 -3.58 42.84
CA SER A 214 -10.44 -3.19 44.27
C SER A 214 -11.79 -3.28 44.98
N ASN A 215 -12.89 -3.66 44.31
CA ASN A 215 -14.23 -3.66 44.92
C ASN A 215 -14.77 -5.03 45.37
N ASN A 216 -13.91 -6.05 45.53
CA ASN A 216 -14.34 -7.38 45.96
C ASN A 216 -13.51 -7.88 47.16
N ARG A 217 -13.41 -7.08 48.23
CA ARG A 217 -12.83 -7.56 49.50
C ARG A 217 -13.32 -6.74 50.69
N THR A 218 -14.61 -6.81 51.00
CA THR A 218 -15.18 -6.44 52.32
C THR A 218 -16.60 -7.00 52.42
N SER A 219 -16.70 -8.31 52.56
CA SER A 219 -17.85 -8.96 53.21
C SER A 219 -17.29 -10.23 53.85
N ASN A 220 -16.94 -10.09 55.12
CA ASN A 220 -16.77 -11.17 56.06
C ASN A 220 -17.29 -10.66 57.40
#